data_AF-A0A4R6HWL5-F1
#
_entry.id   AF-A0A4R6HWL5-F1
#
_cell.length_a   1.000
_cell.length_b   1.000
_cell.length_c   1.000
_cell.angle_alpha   90.00
_cell.angle_beta   90.00
_cell.angle_gamma   90.00
#
_symmetry.space_group_name_H-M   'P 1'
#
loop_
_entity.id
_entity.type
_entity.pdbx_description
1 polymer ?
#
loop_
_entity_poly.entity_id
_entity_poly.type
_entity_poly.pdbx_seq_one_letter_code
_entity_poly.pdbx_strand_id
1 'polypeptide(L)' 'MPEPDARPGRPKGRRNTKPSEAAIAAYYRLLADKADSGDTTAAGWLVYITEQQRKKRKDNDQ' A
#
# COMPACT_ATOMS: atom_id res chain seq x y z
N MET A 1 -46.40 -23.01 3.87
CA MET A 1 -44.97 -23.08 3.48
C MET A 1 -44.39 -21.67 3.62
N PRO A 2 -43.35 -21.42 4.43
CA PRO A 2 -42.73 -20.11 4.49
C PRO A 2 -41.69 -19.94 3.37
N GLU A 3 -41.65 -18.74 2.76
CA GLU A 3 -40.77 -18.36 1.65
C GLU A 3 -39.29 -18.30 2.05
N PRO A 4 -38.35 -18.59 1.13
CA PRO A 4 -36.92 -18.44 1.39
C PRO A 4 -36.55 -16.96 1.45
N ASP A 5 -35.94 -16.57 2.57
CA ASP A 5 -35.49 -15.23 2.91
C ASP A 5 -34.42 -14.73 1.91
N ALA A 6 -34.84 -14.03 0.85
CA ALA A 6 -34.00 -13.57 -0.27
C ALA A 6 -33.22 -12.28 0.05
N ARG A 7 -32.68 -12.16 1.28
CA ARG A 7 -31.84 -11.00 1.62
C ARG A 7 -30.45 -11.18 0.98
N PRO A 8 -30.03 -10.30 0.05
CA PRO A 8 -28.69 -10.38 -0.52
C PRO A 8 -27.67 -10.14 0.58
N GLY A 9 -27.01 -11.21 1.02
CA GLY A 9 -25.93 -11.14 2.01
C GLY A 9 -24.81 -10.22 1.51
N ARG A 10 -24.26 -9.41 2.40
CA ARG A 10 -23.15 -8.48 2.13
C ARG A 10 -22.04 -9.20 1.35
N PRO A 11 -21.52 -8.64 0.24
CA PRO A 11 -20.47 -9.27 -0.53
C PRO A 11 -19.25 -9.53 0.37
N LYS A 12 -18.75 -10.76 0.32
CA LYS A 12 -17.59 -11.20 1.09
C LYS A 12 -16.41 -10.30 0.70
N GLY A 13 -15.92 -9.49 1.65
CA GLY A 13 -14.83 -8.56 1.41
C GLY A 13 -13.61 -9.28 0.81
N ARG A 14 -12.88 -8.61 -0.09
CA ARG A 14 -11.64 -9.18 -0.65
C ARG A 14 -10.62 -9.41 0.46
N ARG A 15 -9.82 -10.49 0.32
CA ARG A 15 -8.69 -10.76 1.20
C ARG A 15 -7.70 -9.60 1.13
N ASN A 16 -7.37 -9.04 2.29
CA ASN A 16 -6.30 -8.06 2.42
C ASN A 16 -4.97 -8.77 2.16
N THR A 17 -4.57 -8.85 0.90
CA THR A 17 -3.40 -9.59 0.45
C THR A 17 -2.23 -8.64 0.45
N LYS A 18 -1.17 -8.98 1.19
CA LYS A 18 0.06 -8.18 1.17
C LYS A 18 0.60 -8.15 -0.26
N PRO A 19 1.06 -6.99 -0.75
CA PRO A 19 1.67 -6.90 -2.07
C PRO A 19 2.92 -7.78 -2.12
N SER A 20 3.21 -8.34 -3.30
CA SER A 20 4.44 -9.09 -3.54
C SER A 20 5.65 -8.15 -3.53
N GLU A 21 6.83 -8.68 -3.22
CA GLU A 21 8.07 -7.89 -3.23
C GLU A 21 8.33 -7.23 -4.60
N ALA A 22 8.02 -7.94 -5.69
CA ALA A 22 8.11 -7.40 -7.05
C ALA A 22 7.18 -6.20 -7.27
N ALA A 23 5.94 -6.25 -6.75
CA ALA A 23 5.01 -5.13 -6.85
C ALA A 23 5.47 -3.92 -6.03
N ILE A 24 6.03 -4.17 -4.85
CA ILE A 24 6.63 -3.13 -4.00
C ILE A 24 7.81 -2.47 -4.73
N ALA A 25 8.73 -3.26 -5.29
CA ALA A 25 9.89 -2.75 -6.03
C ALA A 25 9.49 -1.94 -7.27
N ALA A 26 8.49 -2.42 -8.03
CA ALA A 26 7.95 -1.70 -9.18
C ALA A 26 7.34 -0.35 -8.79
N TYR A 27 6.62 -0.29 -7.66
CA TYR A 27 6.04 0.95 -7.15
C TYR A 27 7.11 1.99 -6.80
N TYR A 28 8.19 1.60 -6.12
CA TYR A 28 9.29 2.52 -5.82
C TYR A 28 9.99 3.03 -7.08
N ARG A 29 10.19 2.15 -8.08
CA ARG A 29 10.76 2.57 -9.37
C ARG A 29 9.90 3.61 -10.07
N LEU A 30 8.57 3.42 -10.05
CA LEU A 30 7.64 4.37 -10.63
C LEU A 30 7.68 5.73 -9.91
N LEU A 31 7.76 5.72 -8.58
CA LEU A 31 7.92 6.96 -7.81
C LEU A 31 9.24 7.67 -8.12
N ALA A 32 10.33 6.92 -8.26
CA ALA A 32 11.64 7.49 -8.61
C ALA A 32 11.63 8.14 -9.99
N ASP A 33 11.14 7.42 -11.01
CA ASP A 33 11.00 7.95 -12.37
C ASP A 33 10.14 9.21 -12.42
N LYS A 34 9.03 9.24 -11.68
CA LYS A 34 8.17 10.42 -11.57
C LYS A 34 8.87 11.59 -10.87
N ALA A 35 9.58 11.33 -9.79
CA ALA A 35 10.37 12.35 -9.11
C ALA A 35 11.45 12.92 -10.02
N ASP A 36 12.16 12.07 -10.77
CA ASP A 36 13.19 12.49 -11.74
C ASP A 36 12.59 13.32 -12.89
N SER A 37 11.35 13.05 -13.28
CA SER A 37 10.61 13.86 -14.25
C SER A 37 10.12 15.22 -13.72
N GLY A 38 10.35 15.51 -12.44
CA GLY A 38 9.97 16.78 -11.79
C GLY A 38 8.66 16.74 -11.00
N ASP A 39 8.06 15.57 -10.78
CA ASP A 39 6.88 15.42 -9.93
C ASP A 39 7.28 15.51 -8.44
N THR A 40 7.03 16.68 -7.85
CA THR A 40 7.33 16.97 -6.45
C THR A 40 6.50 16.13 -5.48
N THR A 41 5.34 15.63 -5.90
CA THR A 41 4.49 14.76 -5.09
C THR A 41 5.13 13.40 -4.94
N ALA A 42 5.63 12.84 -6.05
CA ALA A 42 6.35 11.57 -6.05
C ALA A 42 7.63 11.64 -5.21
N ALA A 43 8.38 12.75 -5.33
CA ALA A 43 9.55 13.02 -4.50
C ALA A 43 9.19 13.07 -2.99
N GLY A 44 8.09 13.75 -2.64
CA GLY A 44 7.59 13.82 -1.26
C GLY A 44 7.26 12.44 -0.69
N TRP A 45 6.62 11.58 -1.48
CA TRP A 45 6.32 10.20 -1.07
C TRP A 45 7.59 9.37 -0.82
N LEU A 46 8.61 9.51 -1.66
CA LEU A 46 9.89 8.81 -1.47
C LEU A 46 10.58 9.22 -0.16
N VAL A 47 10.60 10.52 0.14
CA VAL A 47 11.15 11.04 1.40
C VAL A 47 10.38 10.48 2.59
N TYR A 48 9.05 10.61 2.58
CA TYR A 48 8.20 10.09 3.64
C TYR A 48 8.44 8.62 3.92
N ILE A 49 8.48 7.78 2.88
CA ILE A 49 8.70 6.34 3.05
C ILE A 49 10.09 6.05 3.64
N THR A 50 11.11 6.79 3.20
CA THR A 50 12.47 6.67 3.73
C THR A 50 12.54 7.03 5.21
N GLU A 51 11.83 8.08 5.63
CA GLU A 51 11.74 8.47 7.04
C GLU A 51 11.03 7.43 7.90
N GLN A 52 9.93 6.85 7.41
CA GLN A 52 9.21 5.79 8.11
C GLN A 52 10.10 4.55 8.32
N GLN A 53 10.91 4.18 7.33
CA GLN A 53 11.85 3.06 7.48
C GLN A 53 12.95 3.37 8.50
N ARG A 54 13.49 4.59 8.50
CA ARG A 54 14.47 5.02 9.51
C ARG A 54 13.91 4.97 10.92
N LYS A 55 12.66 5.40 11.11
CA LYS A 55 11.98 5.37 12.42
C LYS A 55 11.79 3.94 12.93
N LYS A 56 11.34 3.01 12.06
CA LYS A 56 11.21 1.59 12.40
C LYS A 56 12.53 0.94 12.83
N ARG A 57 13.66 1.32 12.24
CA ARG A 57 14.97 0.78 12.63
C ARG A 57 15.43 1.27 13.99
N LYS A 58 15.10 2.52 14.37
CA LYS A 58 15.44 3.06 15.69
C LYS A 58 14.61 2.46 16.82
N ASP A 59 13.36 2.09 16.54
CA ASP A 59 12.45 1.48 17.52
C ASP A 59 12.84 0.04 17.86
N ASN A 60 13.48 -0.66 16.92
CA ASN A 60 13.88 -2.07 17.06
C ASN A 60 15.25 -2.27 17.73
N ASP A 61 15.94 -1.17 18.06
CA ASP A 61 17.26 -1.13 18.73
C ASP A 61 17.14 -0.72 20.21
N GLN A 62 15.90 -0.63 20.73
CA GLN A 62 15.56 -0.24 22.09
C GLN A 62 14.96 -1.41 22.88
#